data_AF-X1QNA0-F1
#
_entry.id   AF-X1QNA0-F1
#
_cell.length_a   1.000
_cell.length_b   1.000
_cell.length_c   1.000
_cell.angle_alpha   90.00
_cell.angle_beta   90.00
_cell.angle_gamma   90.00
#
_symmetry.space_group_name_H-M   'P 1'
#
loop_
_entity.id
_entity.type
_entity.pdbx_description
1 polymer ?
#
loop_
_entity_poly.entity_id
_entity_poly.type
_entity_poly.pdbx_seq_one_letter_code
_entity_poly.pdbx_strand_id
1 'polypeptide(L)'
;MGLLNYSTRIPAVKTAGEVQSILAKHGAKAVMIEYGDGGSAEALSFQIKRGDDSLGFSLPIKPDAVLKVLQRQYGSGQLRSHQTQPDRE
;
A
#
# COMPACT_ATOMS: atom_id res chain seq x y z
N MET A 1 12.13 9.46 -10.12
CA MET A 1 12.28 8.48 -9.01
C MET A 1 11.27 7.38 -9.27
N GLY A 2 11.75 6.14 -9.47
CA GLY A 2 10.88 4.97 -9.60
C GLY A 2 10.56 4.37 -8.24
N LEU A 3 9.44 3.67 -8.13
CA LEU A 3 9.17 2.83 -6.96
C LEU A 3 10.33 1.80 -6.86
N LEU A 4 11.02 1.75 -5.73
CA LEU A 4 12.20 0.89 -5.54
C LEU A 4 11.86 -0.46 -4.89
N ASN A 5 10.66 -0.60 -4.35
CA ASN A 5 10.24 -1.76 -3.55
C ASN A 5 9.37 -2.70 -4.38
N TYR A 6 9.97 -3.35 -5.40
CA TYR A 6 9.29 -4.22 -6.37
C TYR A 6 9.20 -5.70 -6.00
N SER A 7 9.91 -6.12 -4.95
CA SER A 7 9.94 -7.52 -4.57
C SER A 7 10.15 -7.63 -3.06
N THR A 8 9.21 -7.13 -2.28
CA THR A 8 9.19 -7.55 -0.89
C THR A 8 8.78 -9.02 -0.88
N ARG A 9 9.71 -9.92 -0.51
CA ARG A 9 9.38 -11.30 -0.07
C ARG A 9 8.45 -11.33 1.17
N ILE A 10 8.08 -10.15 1.65
CA ILE A 10 7.19 -9.92 2.76
C ILE A 10 5.77 -9.90 2.18
N PRO A 11 4.89 -10.80 2.63
CA PRO A 11 3.49 -10.79 2.24
C PRO A 11 2.86 -9.42 2.52
N ALA A 12 2.00 -8.94 1.61
CA ALA A 12 1.33 -7.63 1.76
C ALA A 12 0.62 -7.47 3.11
N VAL A 13 0.04 -8.55 3.63
CA VAL A 13 -0.59 -8.61 4.97
C VAL A 13 0.40 -8.28 6.09
N LYS A 14 1.65 -8.76 6.00
CA LYS A 14 2.67 -8.48 7.01
C LYS A 14 3.08 -7.01 6.99
N THR A 15 3.26 -6.45 5.80
CA THR A 15 3.53 -5.00 5.65
C THR A 15 2.35 -4.16 6.14
N ALA A 16 1.12 -4.57 5.85
CA ALA A 16 -0.08 -3.90 6.35
C ALA A 16 -0.14 -3.93 7.90
N GLY A 17 0.21 -5.04 8.52
CA GLY A 17 0.31 -5.16 9.98
C GLY A 17 1.40 -4.27 10.60
N GLU A 18 2.53 -4.09 9.93
CA GLU A 18 3.57 -3.13 10.35
C GLU A 18 3.05 -1.69 10.26
N VAL A 19 2.36 -1.34 9.18
CA VAL A 19 1.72 -0.02 9.02
C VAL A 19 0.68 0.21 10.12
N GLN A 20 -0.17 -0.77 10.40
CA GLN A 20 -1.14 -0.72 11.51
C GLN A 20 -0.45 -0.49 12.86
N SER A 21 0.65 -1.20 13.12
CA SER A 21 1.40 -1.07 14.38
C SER A 21 2.02 0.33 14.55
N ILE A 22 2.54 0.91 13.46
CA ILE A 22 3.06 2.28 13.45
C ILE A 22 1.91 3.26 13.70
N LEU A 23 0.80 3.12 12.99
CA LEU A 23 -0.38 4.00 13.16
C LEU A 23 -0.92 3.94 14.60
N ALA A 24 -1.01 2.75 15.18
CA ALA A 24 -1.44 2.56 16.57
C ALA A 24 -0.50 3.27 17.57
N LYS A 25 0.83 3.13 17.38
CA LYS A 25 1.83 3.85 18.20
C LYS A 25 1.69 5.38 18.11
N HIS A 26 1.27 5.88 16.96
CA HIS A 26 1.09 7.33 16.72
C HIS A 26 -0.33 7.84 17.07
N GLY A 27 -1.15 7.05 17.75
CA GLY A 27 -2.44 7.51 18.29
C GLY A 27 -3.64 7.25 17.39
N ALA A 28 -3.50 6.39 16.37
CA ALA A 28 -4.67 5.84 15.70
C ALA A 28 -5.52 5.04 16.70
N LYS A 29 -6.81 5.34 16.76
CA LYS A 29 -7.81 4.68 17.62
C LYS A 29 -8.50 3.52 16.92
N ALA A 30 -8.58 3.58 15.59
CA ALA A 30 -9.09 2.49 14.78
C ALA A 30 -8.27 2.42 13.49
N VAL A 31 -7.99 1.21 13.02
CA VAL A 31 -7.44 0.94 11.69
C VAL A 31 -8.26 -0.17 11.06
N MET A 32 -8.73 0.06 9.84
CA MET A 32 -9.53 -0.83 9.03
C MET A 32 -8.76 -1.12 7.74
N ILE A 33 -8.63 -2.40 7.40
CA ILE A 33 -8.13 -2.82 6.10
C ILE A 33 -9.32 -3.36 5.34
N GLU A 34 -9.55 -2.81 4.17
CA GLU A 34 -10.53 -3.31 3.22
C GLU A 34 -9.82 -4.31 2.31
N TYR A 35 -10.34 -5.53 2.27
CA TYR A 35 -9.88 -6.59 1.38
C TYR A 35 -10.89 -6.73 0.24
N GLY A 36 -10.40 -6.76 -1.00
CA GLY A 36 -11.22 -7.03 -2.18
C GLY A 36 -11.50 -8.52 -2.37
N ASP A 37 -12.28 -8.87 -3.40
CA ASP A 37 -12.71 -10.24 -3.72
C ASP A 37 -11.58 -11.28 -3.82
N GLY A 38 -10.34 -10.85 -4.11
CA GLY A 38 -9.17 -11.72 -4.19
C GLY A 38 -8.37 -11.88 -2.89
N GLY A 39 -8.89 -11.42 -1.74
CA GLY A 39 -8.15 -11.42 -0.47
C GLY A 39 -6.97 -10.46 -0.41
N SER A 40 -6.86 -9.57 -1.41
CA SER A 40 -5.84 -8.52 -1.48
C SER A 40 -6.34 -7.26 -0.79
N ALA A 41 -5.46 -6.59 -0.03
CA ALA A 41 -5.79 -5.33 0.62
C ALA A 41 -5.94 -4.20 -0.43
N GLU A 42 -7.12 -3.59 -0.50
CA GLU A 42 -7.47 -2.53 -1.47
C GLU A 42 -7.51 -1.14 -0.84
N ALA A 43 -7.73 -1.04 0.47
CA ALA A 43 -7.64 0.24 1.17
C ALA A 43 -7.25 0.06 2.64
N LEU A 44 -6.62 1.09 3.20
CA LEU A 44 -6.34 1.19 4.63
C LEU A 44 -6.92 2.50 5.16
N SER A 45 -7.89 2.40 6.04
CA SER A 45 -8.55 3.55 6.66
C SER A 45 -8.21 3.58 8.15
N PHE A 46 -7.87 4.74 8.71
CA PHE A 46 -7.58 4.88 10.14
C PHE A 46 -8.17 6.15 10.73
N GLN A 47 -8.49 6.11 12.02
CA GLN A 47 -9.03 7.24 12.75
C GLN A 47 -8.05 7.69 13.83
N ILE A 48 -7.75 8.99 13.89
CA ILE A 48 -6.93 9.60 14.94
C ILE A 48 -7.83 10.51 15.79
N LYS A 49 -7.69 10.44 17.11
CA LYS A 49 -8.38 11.36 18.02
C LYS A 49 -7.53 12.61 18.26
N ARG A 50 -8.07 13.79 17.99
CA ARG A 50 -7.45 15.09 18.28
C ARG A 50 -8.39 15.91 19.17
N GLY A 51 -8.17 15.86 20.49
CA GLY A 51 -9.09 16.47 21.45
C GLY A 51 -10.40 15.69 21.53
N ASP A 52 -11.54 16.37 21.40
CA ASP A 52 -12.87 15.74 21.30
C ASP A 52 -13.20 15.24 19.89
N ASP A 53 -12.51 15.75 18.87
CA ASP A 53 -12.76 15.38 17.48
C ASP A 53 -12.00 14.12 17.05
N SER A 54 -12.66 13.30 16.25
CA SER A 54 -12.07 12.12 15.61
C SER A 54 -11.91 12.36 14.12
N LEU A 55 -10.66 12.36 13.64
CA LEU A 55 -10.32 12.55 12.23
C LEU A 55 -10.14 11.19 11.56
N GLY A 56 -10.96 10.90 10.57
CA GLY A 56 -10.83 9.72 9.71
C GLY A 56 -9.94 10.01 8.50
N PHE A 57 -8.97 9.14 8.24
CA PHE A 57 -8.10 9.15 7.07
C PHE A 57 -8.31 7.86 6.30
N SER A 58 -8.36 7.95 4.97
CA SER A 58 -8.43 6.78 4.09
C SER A 58 -7.27 6.83 3.11
N LEU A 59 -6.49 5.75 3.06
CA LEU A 59 -5.40 5.53 2.13
C LEU A 59 -5.87 4.48 1.12
N PRO A 60 -6.42 4.90 -0.03
CA PRO A 60 -6.78 3.97 -1.08
C PRO A 60 -5.52 3.39 -1.71
N ILE A 61 -5.48 2.06 -1.85
CA ILE A 61 -4.42 1.37 -2.59
C ILE A 61 -4.91 1.23 -4.03
N LYS A 62 -4.19 1.83 -4.98
CA LYS A 62 -4.54 1.76 -6.42
C LYS A 62 -3.52 0.90 -7.17
N PRO A 63 -3.61 -0.44 -7.08
CA PRO A 63 -2.60 -1.33 -7.67
C PRO A 63 -2.49 -1.14 -9.19
N ASP A 64 -3.61 -0.94 -9.88
CA ASP A 64 -3.63 -0.71 -11.34
C ASP A 64 -2.94 0.60 -11.75
N ALA A 65 -3.17 1.68 -10.99
CA ALA A 65 -2.52 2.96 -11.26
C ALA A 65 -1.00 2.89 -11.02
N VAL A 66 -0.59 2.16 -9.98
CA VAL A 66 0.82 1.88 -9.71
C VAL A 66 1.41 1.07 -10.86
N LEU A 67 0.74 0.00 -11.31
CA LEU A 67 1.19 -0.82 -12.45
C LEU A 67 1.39 -0.01 -13.73
N LYS A 68 0.44 0.86 -14.07
CA LYS A 68 0.54 1.76 -15.24
C LYS A 68 1.74 2.70 -15.16
N VAL A 69 1.99 3.29 -13.99
CA VAL A 69 3.16 4.17 -13.78
C VAL A 69 4.45 3.38 -14.00
N LEU A 70 4.49 2.12 -13.63
CA LEU A 70 5.68 1.28 -13.82
C LEU A 70 5.92 0.85 -15.23
N GLN A 71 4.87 0.44 -15.94
CA GLN A 71 4.95 0.16 -17.37
C GLN A 71 5.48 1.40 -18.11
N ARG A 72 5.02 2.60 -17.72
CA ARG A 72 5.51 3.86 -18.28
C ARG A 72 6.99 4.12 -17.94
N GLN A 73 7.41 3.92 -16.70
CA GLN A 73 8.80 4.14 -16.27
C GLN A 73 9.78 3.13 -16.89
N TYR A 74 9.32 1.91 -17.15
CA TYR A 74 10.07 0.92 -17.91
C TYR A 74 10.22 1.33 -19.37
N GLY A 75 9.14 1.78 -20.01
CA GLY A 75 9.19 2.30 -21.38
C GLY A 75 10.12 3.51 -21.53
N SER A 76 10.29 4.32 -20.49
CA SER A 76 11.23 5.46 -20.47
C SER A 76 12.67 5.09 -20.07
N GLY A 77 13.00 3.80 -19.91
CA GLY A 77 14.34 3.33 -19.56
C GLY A 77 14.79 3.63 -18.13
N GLN A 78 13.86 4.03 -17.25
CA GLN A 78 14.15 4.35 -15.84
C GLN A 78 14.10 3.13 -14.91
N LEU A 79 13.64 1.97 -15.41
CA LEU A 79 13.54 0.71 -14.68
C LEU A 79 14.15 -0.44 -15.49
N ARG A 80 14.71 -1.46 -14.82
CA ARG A 80 15.27 -2.66 -15.48
C ARG A 80 14.19 -3.71 -15.74
N SER A 81 14.34 -4.47 -16.83
CA SER A 81 13.33 -5.40 -17.40
C SER A 81 12.81 -6.51 -16.49
N HIS A 82 13.51 -6.85 -15.41
CA HIS A 82 13.05 -7.87 -14.46
C HIS A 82 11.99 -7.36 -13.46
N GLN A 83 11.56 -6.09 -13.56
CA GLN A 83 10.71 -5.40 -12.59
C GLN A 83 9.30 -5.06 -13.10
N THR A 84 8.93 -5.49 -14.31
CA THR A 84 7.64 -5.15 -14.95
C THR A 84 6.66 -6.30 -15.12
N GLN A 85 7.00 -7.50 -14.69
CA GLN A 85 6.12 -8.66 -14.81
C GLN A 85 5.36 -8.86 -13.50
N PRO A 86 4.01 -8.82 -13.52
CA PRO A 86 3.19 -9.08 -12.34
C PRO A 86 3.16 -10.56 -11.91
N ASP A 87 3.89 -11.45 -12.59
CA ASP A 87 3.79 -12.90 -12.39
C ASP A 87 5.12 -13.51 -11.94
N ARG A 88 5.18 -13.88 -10.66
CA ARG A 88 5.96 -15.02 -10.16
C ARG A 88 5.24 -15.59 -8.94
N GLU A 89 4.20 -16.35 -9.23
CA GLU A 89 3.76 -17.49 -8.42
C GLU A 89 3.95 -18.77 -9.25
#